data_AF-A0A355WD65-F1
#
_entry.id   AF-A0A355WD65-F1
#
_cell.length_a   1.000
_cell.length_b   1.000
_cell.length_c   1.000
_cell.angle_alpha   90.00
_cell.angle_beta   90.00
_cell.angle_gamma   90.00
#
_symmetry.space_group_name_H-M   'P 1'
#
loop_
_entity.id
_entity.type
_entity.pdbx_description
1 polymer ?
#
loop_
_entity_poly.entity_id
_entity_poly.type
_entity_poly.pdbx_seq_one_letter_code
_entity_poly.pdbx_strand_id
1 'polypeptide(L)'
;MGSNFVDIVGYQLEKVHTGMIKWLLEKKDNERFEIIKRIYSNVGRNLDFTAGDICQIKCIPEYSFGRRRKVDLVVEIYLNDNSCRYLVMEMKVDSIPEENQLVGTCNDFIDNCKHTYSNTIFLLLLFGTAQVCLQPPTKNHKFNTLRLKQIISIFGGLKIGDKNYLDWIDSLNCEEDRKSNVLRYIGQSGNPWNIEFLREKGYRLWFPLYYYIYNKMRERSKRSRAWQIYSGSNNAVMNLWSDDGDTKTGWIPKNEKGFDYYLYWEFNNEDFILKIALDNKNKMDKSILNNLRQKIIAICKNVNNYGGNGTQNRYGDYVSVYKWSFNFQNRDFGDIIRTADKIVDIIKPQLEKPF
;
A
#
# COMPACT_ATOMS: atom_id res chain seq x y z
N MET A 1 1.06 -30.90 -11.36
CA MET A 1 2.11 -29.91 -11.06
C MET A 1 2.46 -30.05 -9.59
N GLY A 2 3.74 -30.10 -9.24
CA GLY A 2 4.14 -30.12 -7.83
C GLY A 2 3.63 -28.86 -7.14
N SER A 3 3.29 -28.96 -5.86
CA SER A 3 2.88 -27.81 -5.05
C SER A 3 4.03 -26.81 -4.95
N ASN A 4 3.80 -25.54 -5.30
CA ASN A 4 4.77 -24.46 -5.22
C ASN A 4 5.08 -24.16 -3.73
N PHE A 5 6.36 -24.19 -3.35
CA PHE A 5 6.80 -24.00 -1.97
C PHE A 5 6.33 -22.68 -1.35
N VAL A 6 6.41 -21.58 -2.09
CA VAL A 6 6.05 -20.24 -1.61
C VAL A 6 4.55 -20.12 -1.41
N ASP A 7 3.76 -20.75 -2.27
CA ASP A 7 2.31 -20.79 -2.12
C ASP A 7 1.89 -21.67 -0.92
N ILE A 8 2.64 -22.73 -0.60
CA ILE A 8 2.42 -23.60 0.57
C ILE A 8 2.81 -22.91 1.88
N VAL A 9 4.04 -22.39 1.96
CA VAL A 9 4.59 -21.79 3.19
C VAL A 9 3.93 -20.45 3.48
N GLY A 10 3.55 -19.73 2.43
CA GLY A 10 2.75 -18.53 2.51
C GLY A 10 3.50 -17.32 1.97
N TYR A 11 3.16 -16.92 0.75
CA TYR A 11 3.57 -15.66 0.13
C TYR A 11 3.33 -14.44 1.03
N GLN A 12 2.38 -14.50 1.96
CA GLN A 12 2.07 -13.39 2.87
C GLN A 12 3.10 -13.21 3.98
N LEU A 13 3.94 -14.20 4.22
CA LEU A 13 4.93 -14.13 5.27
C LEU A 13 6.14 -13.36 4.76
N GLU A 14 6.32 -12.13 5.29
CA GLU A 14 7.51 -11.29 5.03
C GLU A 14 8.82 -12.11 5.18
N LYS A 15 8.84 -13.03 6.15
CA LYS A 15 9.96 -13.95 6.41
C LYS A 15 10.35 -14.86 5.24
N VAL A 16 9.42 -15.24 4.37
CA VAL A 16 9.73 -16.05 3.17
C VAL A 16 10.57 -15.23 2.19
N HIS A 17 10.16 -13.98 1.94
CA HIS A 17 10.89 -13.05 1.08
C HIS A 17 12.26 -12.70 1.67
N THR A 18 12.30 -12.40 2.98
CA THR A 18 13.55 -12.16 3.72
C THR A 18 14.51 -13.34 3.64
N GLY A 19 14.02 -14.55 3.88
CA GLY A 19 14.82 -15.77 3.81
C GLY A 19 15.41 -16.00 2.41
N MET A 20 14.61 -15.78 1.36
CA MET A 20 15.07 -15.98 -0.01
C MET A 20 16.11 -14.94 -0.45
N ILE A 21 15.89 -13.67 -0.13
CA ILE A 21 16.87 -12.60 -0.42
C ILE A 21 18.18 -12.84 0.35
N LYS A 22 18.09 -13.22 1.63
CA LYS A 22 19.26 -13.62 2.43
C LYS A 22 20.04 -14.75 1.77
N TRP A 23 19.34 -15.83 1.39
CA TRP A 23 19.96 -17.00 0.76
C TRP A 23 20.67 -16.63 -0.55
N LEU A 24 20.02 -15.82 -1.39
CA LEU A 24 20.60 -15.35 -2.66
C LEU A 24 21.88 -14.51 -2.47
N LEU A 25 21.91 -13.64 -1.46
CA LEU A 25 23.04 -12.72 -1.23
C LEU A 25 24.21 -13.38 -0.48
N GLU A 26 23.95 -14.39 0.35
CA GLU A 26 25.00 -15.14 1.05
C GLU A 26 25.66 -16.22 0.20
N LYS A 27 25.01 -16.65 -0.89
CA LYS A 27 25.56 -17.64 -1.81
C LYS A 27 26.87 -17.11 -2.40
N LYS A 28 27.93 -17.92 -2.41
CA LYS A 28 29.24 -17.55 -2.98
C LYS A 28 29.28 -17.81 -4.48
N ASP A 29 28.49 -17.08 -5.26
CA ASP A 29 28.47 -17.15 -6.72
C ASP A 29 28.42 -15.76 -7.38
N ASN A 30 28.47 -15.75 -8.72
CA ASN A 30 28.43 -14.50 -9.51
C ASN A 30 27.06 -13.81 -9.45
N GLU A 31 25.98 -14.53 -9.12
CA GLU A 31 24.62 -13.98 -9.14
C GLU A 31 24.40 -12.96 -8.01
N ARG A 32 25.05 -13.13 -6.86
CA ARG A 32 24.95 -12.18 -5.74
C ARG A 32 25.39 -10.76 -6.11
N PHE A 33 26.45 -10.62 -6.91
CA PHE A 33 26.96 -9.32 -7.34
C PHE A 33 26.04 -8.69 -8.37
N GLU A 34 25.49 -9.50 -9.26
CA GLU A 34 24.50 -9.06 -10.24
C GLU A 34 23.23 -8.53 -9.55
N ILE A 35 22.76 -9.18 -8.48
CA ILE A 35 21.67 -8.66 -7.63
C ILE A 35 22.03 -7.28 -7.07
N ILE A 36 23.20 -7.13 -6.46
CA ILE A 36 23.66 -5.84 -5.88
C ILE A 36 23.67 -4.75 -6.96
N LYS A 37 24.26 -5.05 -8.12
CA LYS A 37 24.32 -4.13 -9.26
C LYS A 37 22.91 -3.71 -9.71
N ARG A 38 21.97 -4.66 -9.83
CA ARG A 38 20.58 -4.38 -10.20
C ARG A 38 19.85 -3.55 -9.15
N ILE A 39 20.11 -3.77 -7.85
CA ILE A 39 19.58 -2.94 -6.76
C ILE A 39 20.05 -1.49 -6.94
N TYR A 40 21.36 -1.27 -7.07
CA TYR A 40 21.95 0.05 -7.24
C TYR A 40 21.37 0.78 -8.46
N SER A 41 21.25 0.08 -9.59
CA SER A 41 20.65 0.61 -10.81
C SER A 41 19.17 1.00 -10.61
N ASN A 42 18.37 0.15 -9.95
CA ASN A 42 16.94 0.43 -9.72
C ASN A 42 16.70 1.61 -8.78
N VAL A 43 17.66 1.93 -7.89
CA VAL A 43 17.58 3.11 -7.01
C VAL A 43 18.35 4.32 -7.56
N GLY A 44 18.86 4.25 -8.79
CA GLY A 44 19.57 5.35 -9.44
C GLY A 44 20.89 5.72 -8.77
N ARG A 45 21.56 4.77 -8.11
CA ARG A 45 22.88 4.97 -7.50
C ARG A 45 23.97 4.30 -8.31
N ASN A 46 25.11 4.99 -8.43
CA ASN A 46 26.31 4.40 -9.02
C ASN A 46 26.94 3.41 -8.04
N LEU A 47 27.32 2.25 -8.55
CA LEU A 47 28.08 1.27 -7.80
C LEU A 47 29.55 1.70 -7.78
N ASP A 48 30.11 1.86 -6.59
CA ASP A 48 31.47 2.35 -6.35
C ASP A 48 32.48 1.23 -6.07
N PHE A 49 32.09 -0.03 -6.28
CA PHE A 49 32.93 -1.22 -6.12
C PHE A 49 32.55 -2.29 -7.15
N THR A 50 33.44 -3.25 -7.33
CA THR A 50 33.31 -4.40 -8.23
C THR A 50 33.14 -5.71 -7.45
N ALA A 51 32.86 -6.81 -8.15
CA ALA A 51 32.74 -8.13 -7.52
C ALA A 51 34.02 -8.55 -6.78
N GLY A 52 35.19 -8.17 -7.31
CA GLY A 52 36.49 -8.51 -6.74
C GLY A 52 36.82 -7.75 -5.46
N ASP A 53 36.16 -6.62 -5.23
CA ASP A 53 36.37 -5.80 -4.03
C ASP A 53 35.64 -6.38 -2.81
N ILE A 54 34.68 -7.29 -3.01
CA ILE A 54 33.85 -7.85 -1.94
C ILE A 54 34.60 -8.98 -1.23
N CYS A 55 34.95 -8.72 0.03
CA CYS A 55 35.49 -9.73 0.94
C CYS A 55 34.39 -10.65 1.46
N GLN A 56 33.32 -10.07 1.99
CA GLN A 56 32.25 -10.81 2.66
C GLN A 56 30.90 -10.10 2.49
N ILE A 57 29.83 -10.88 2.36
CA ILE A 57 28.46 -10.41 2.52
C ILE A 57 27.86 -11.13 3.72
N LYS A 58 27.22 -10.38 4.61
CA LYS A 58 26.52 -10.91 5.78
C LYS A 58 25.10 -10.38 5.81
N CYS A 59 24.13 -11.28 5.94
CA CYS A 59 22.72 -10.94 5.97
C CYS A 59 22.15 -11.19 7.37
N ILE A 60 21.65 -10.14 8.02
CA ILE A 60 21.14 -10.19 9.39
C ILE A 60 19.62 -9.96 9.36
N PRO A 61 18.80 -11.02 9.46
CA PRO A 61 17.36 -10.87 9.54
C PRO A 61 16.93 -10.34 10.92
N GLU A 62 15.77 -9.68 10.98
CA GLU A 62 15.19 -9.11 12.21
C GLU A 62 16.19 -8.23 13.00
N TYR A 63 16.99 -7.44 12.28
CA TYR A 63 18.05 -6.62 12.85
C TYR A 63 17.47 -5.60 13.83
N SER A 64 17.96 -5.61 15.07
CA SER A 64 17.42 -4.81 16.17
C SER A 64 18.28 -3.58 16.46
N PHE A 65 17.67 -2.40 16.42
CA PHE A 65 18.28 -1.14 16.84
C PHE A 65 18.15 -0.98 18.36
N GLY A 66 18.84 -1.86 19.12
CA GLY A 66 18.63 -1.98 20.56
C GLY A 66 17.22 -2.50 20.88
N ARG A 67 16.50 -1.86 21.82
CA ARG A 67 15.16 -2.29 22.27
C ARG A 67 13.99 -1.60 21.54
N ARG A 68 14.25 -0.67 20.60
CA ARG A 68 13.22 0.24 20.07
C ARG A 68 12.54 -0.26 18.79
N ARG A 69 13.33 -0.63 17.78
CA ARG A 69 12.83 -1.01 16.45
C ARG A 69 13.61 -2.19 15.90
N LYS A 70 12.98 -2.92 14.99
CA LYS A 70 13.61 -3.94 14.16
C LYS A 70 13.34 -3.64 12.70
N VAL A 71 14.27 -4.03 11.84
CA VAL A 71 14.10 -4.05 10.39
C VAL A 71 14.21 -5.49 9.90
N ASP A 72 13.50 -5.82 8.83
CA ASP A 72 13.38 -7.20 8.36
C ASP A 72 14.73 -7.80 7.93
N LEU A 73 15.59 -7.02 7.25
CA LEU A 73 16.90 -7.47 6.81
C LEU A 73 17.92 -6.33 6.71
N VAL A 74 19.09 -6.54 7.29
CA VAL A 74 20.30 -5.73 7.01
C VAL A 74 21.31 -6.60 6.27
N VAL A 75 21.82 -6.09 5.15
CA VAL A 75 22.91 -6.70 4.39
C VAL A 75 24.17 -5.85 4.57
N GLU A 76 25.20 -6.43 5.17
CA GLU A 76 26.53 -5.85 5.32
C GLU A 76 27.41 -6.38 4.18
N ILE A 77 27.95 -5.47 3.36
CA ILE A 77 28.86 -5.78 2.25
C ILE A 77 30.23 -5.25 2.63
N TYR A 78 31.10 -6.13 3.11
CA TYR A 78 32.47 -5.81 3.50
C TYR A 78 33.39 -5.82 2.30
N LEU A 79 34.13 -4.73 2.10
CA LEU A 79 35.08 -4.56 1.03
C LEU A 79 36.52 -4.81 1.51
N ASN A 80 37.42 -5.12 0.59
CA ASN A 80 38.83 -5.42 0.87
C ASN A 80 39.61 -4.22 1.46
N ASP A 81 39.11 -3.00 1.27
CA ASP A 81 39.65 -1.76 1.83
C ASP A 81 39.21 -1.50 3.29
N ASN A 82 38.57 -2.48 3.93
CA ASN A 82 37.92 -2.41 5.25
C ASN A 82 36.72 -1.46 5.33
N SER A 83 36.25 -0.92 4.20
CA SER A 83 34.99 -0.18 4.17
C SER A 83 33.80 -1.14 4.08
N CYS A 84 32.61 -0.66 4.48
CA CYS A 84 31.37 -1.45 4.45
C CYS A 84 30.27 -0.66 3.73
N ARG A 85 29.45 -1.36 2.96
CA ARG A 85 28.21 -0.84 2.36
C ARG A 85 27.02 -1.59 2.95
N TYR A 86 25.89 -0.91 3.06
CA TYR A 86 24.71 -1.42 3.74
C TYR A 86 23.49 -1.36 2.84
N LEU A 87 22.74 -2.47 2.79
CA LEU A 87 21.37 -2.48 2.30
C LEU A 87 20.44 -2.73 3.49
N VAL A 88 19.58 -1.77 3.80
CA VAL A 88 18.61 -1.84 4.90
C VAL A 88 17.23 -2.06 4.27
N MET A 89 16.68 -3.25 4.41
CA MET A 89 15.48 -3.67 3.69
C MET A 89 14.32 -3.91 4.65
N GLU A 90 13.22 -3.20 4.40
CA GLU A 90 11.90 -3.46 5.01
C GLU A 90 11.02 -4.14 3.95
N MET A 91 10.37 -5.25 4.31
CA MET A 91 9.48 -6.00 3.44
C MET A 91 8.05 -5.81 3.92
N LYS A 92 7.12 -5.56 3.00
CA LYS A 92 5.72 -5.39 3.34
C LYS A 92 4.83 -6.07 2.31
N VAL A 93 3.87 -6.87 2.77
CA VAL A 93 3.00 -7.64 1.87
C VAL A 93 1.57 -7.11 1.82
N ASP A 94 1.00 -6.65 2.94
CA ASP A 94 -0.42 -6.31 3.02
C ASP A 94 -0.68 -4.82 3.27
N SER A 95 0.18 -4.17 4.06
CA SER A 95 0.11 -2.74 4.42
C SER A 95 1.49 -2.10 4.38
N ILE A 96 1.54 -0.78 4.20
CA ILE A 96 2.80 -0.02 4.18
C ILE A 96 3.06 0.57 5.59
N PRO A 97 4.34 0.74 6.01
CA PRO A 97 4.65 1.31 7.32
C PRO A 97 4.29 2.79 7.36
N GLU A 98 4.03 3.31 8.56
CA GLU A 98 3.84 4.73 8.76
C GLU A 98 5.14 5.51 8.52
N GLU A 99 5.02 6.77 8.10
CA GLU A 99 6.17 7.65 7.85
C GLU A 99 7.12 7.73 9.06
N ASN A 100 6.57 7.91 10.28
CA ASN A 100 7.34 7.97 11.52
C ASN A 100 8.13 6.68 11.80
N GLN A 101 7.63 5.54 11.34
CA GLN A 101 8.34 4.26 11.44
C GLN A 101 9.57 4.28 10.52
N LEU A 102 9.39 4.66 9.25
CA LEU A 102 10.48 4.74 8.26
C LEU A 102 11.54 5.78 8.63
N VAL A 103 11.11 6.98 9.04
CA VAL A 103 12.00 8.08 9.46
C VAL A 103 12.88 7.62 10.61
N GLY A 104 12.26 7.09 11.66
CA GLY A 104 13.06 6.69 12.81
C GLY A 104 13.87 5.42 12.58
N THR A 105 13.51 4.53 11.65
CA THR A 105 14.42 3.44 11.22
C THR A 105 15.67 4.01 10.53
N CYS A 106 15.54 5.05 9.69
CA CYS A 106 16.69 5.72 9.09
C CYS A 106 17.60 6.33 10.17
N ASN A 107 17.01 7.10 11.09
CA ASN A 107 17.76 7.75 12.17
C ASN A 107 18.40 6.72 13.10
N ASP A 108 17.66 5.69 13.52
CA ASP A 108 18.18 4.66 14.42
C ASP A 108 19.33 3.87 13.78
N PHE A 109 19.31 3.61 12.47
CA PHE A 109 20.41 2.95 11.75
C PHE A 109 21.65 3.85 11.60
N ILE A 110 21.46 5.13 11.28
CA ILE A 110 22.56 6.06 11.03
C ILE A 110 23.20 6.52 12.34
N ASP A 111 22.39 6.98 13.28
CA ASP A 111 22.86 7.64 14.50
C ASP A 111 23.38 6.63 15.53
N ASN A 112 22.65 5.53 15.76
CA ASN A 112 23.04 4.56 16.80
C ASN A 112 24.16 3.63 16.33
N CYS A 113 24.22 3.30 15.05
CA CYS A 113 25.26 2.42 14.51
C CYS A 113 26.45 3.18 13.88
N LYS A 114 26.44 4.52 13.93
CA LYS A 114 27.49 5.41 13.41
C LYS A 114 27.81 5.15 11.93
N HIS A 115 26.78 4.90 11.13
CA HIS A 115 26.89 4.70 9.69
C HIS A 115 26.65 5.99 8.92
N THR A 116 26.97 6.02 7.62
CA THR A 116 26.70 7.18 6.76
C THR A 116 25.63 6.87 5.73
N TYR A 117 24.86 7.90 5.35
CA TYR A 117 23.88 7.80 4.27
C TYR A 117 24.53 7.52 2.90
N SER A 118 25.80 7.91 2.70
CA SER A 118 26.55 7.63 1.48
C SER A 118 26.75 6.12 1.28
N ASN A 119 26.98 5.40 2.38
CA ASN A 119 27.30 3.98 2.36
C ASN A 119 26.07 3.08 2.57
N THR A 120 24.89 3.69 2.73
CA THR A 120 23.65 2.98 3.10
C THR A 120 22.55 3.23 2.07
N ILE A 121 21.91 2.15 1.62
CA ILE A 121 20.70 2.18 0.80
C ILE A 121 19.55 1.61 1.64
N PHE A 122 18.55 2.46 1.91
CA PHE A 122 17.29 2.02 2.51
C PHE A 122 16.33 1.60 1.39
N LEU A 123 15.74 0.42 1.53
CA LEU A 123 14.87 -0.23 0.54
C LEU A 123 13.56 -0.65 1.21
N LEU A 124 12.43 -0.25 0.62
CA LEU A 124 11.10 -0.70 1.02
C LEU A 124 10.56 -1.60 -0.08
N LEU A 125 10.55 -2.90 0.14
CA LEU A 125 10.10 -3.89 -0.83
C LEU A 125 8.62 -4.16 -0.61
N LEU A 126 7.81 -3.80 -1.60
CA LEU A 126 6.36 -3.99 -1.57
C LEU A 126 5.97 -5.25 -2.36
N PHE A 127 5.54 -6.26 -1.62
CA PHE A 127 4.94 -7.49 -2.12
C PHE A 127 3.41 -7.39 -2.03
N GLY A 128 2.72 -8.37 -2.61
CA GLY A 128 1.29 -8.53 -2.46
C GLY A 128 0.47 -7.28 -2.74
N THR A 129 -0.42 -6.93 -1.82
CA THR A 129 -1.28 -5.76 -1.94
C THR A 129 -0.69 -4.49 -1.38
N ALA A 130 0.37 -4.56 -0.57
CA ALA A 130 1.14 -3.37 -0.20
C ALA A 130 1.60 -2.61 -1.44
N GLN A 131 1.77 -3.28 -2.58
CA GLN A 131 2.09 -2.68 -3.88
C GLN A 131 1.08 -1.67 -4.41
N VAL A 132 -0.15 -1.65 -3.94
CA VAL A 132 -1.17 -0.71 -4.42
C VAL A 132 -1.58 0.31 -3.37
N CYS A 133 -1.11 0.13 -2.13
CA CYS A 133 -1.37 1.01 -1.00
C CYS A 133 -0.67 2.38 -1.13
N LEU A 134 -1.17 3.35 -0.35
CA LEU A 134 -0.57 4.67 -0.20
C LEU A 134 0.86 4.56 0.32
N GLN A 135 1.80 5.16 -0.39
CA GLN A 135 3.16 5.32 0.12
C GLN A 135 3.23 6.53 1.04
N PRO A 136 3.88 6.43 2.21
CA PRO A 136 4.16 7.59 3.03
C PRO A 136 4.95 8.62 2.21
N PRO A 137 4.78 9.92 2.48
CA PRO A 137 5.51 10.97 1.78
C PRO A 137 7.02 10.72 1.82
N THR A 138 7.64 10.69 0.65
CA THR A 138 9.09 10.42 0.52
C THR A 138 9.97 11.58 0.98
N LYS A 139 9.39 12.75 1.28
CA LYS A 139 10.15 13.95 1.68
C LYS A 139 10.92 13.74 2.99
N ASN A 140 10.37 12.96 3.91
CA ASN A 140 10.94 12.85 5.25
C ASN A 140 11.76 11.58 5.48
N HIS A 141 11.66 10.55 4.62
CA HIS A 141 12.40 9.30 4.76
C HIS A 141 13.35 9.02 3.58
N LYS A 142 14.38 8.18 3.79
CA LYS A 142 15.38 7.84 2.76
C LYS A 142 15.16 6.49 2.07
N PHE A 143 14.06 5.80 2.37
CA PHE A 143 13.68 4.54 1.73
C PHE A 143 13.37 4.72 0.25
N ASN A 144 14.05 3.92 -0.59
CA ASN A 144 13.69 3.73 -1.99
C ASN A 144 12.66 2.61 -2.06
N THR A 145 11.48 2.91 -2.61
CA THR A 145 10.42 1.92 -2.67
C THR A 145 10.50 1.10 -3.96
N LEU A 146 10.57 -0.22 -3.82
CA LEU A 146 10.61 -1.17 -4.92
C LEU A 146 9.29 -1.96 -4.96
N ARG A 147 8.59 -1.93 -6.09
CA ARG A 147 7.37 -2.73 -6.33
C ARG A 147 7.71 -4.00 -7.11
N LEU A 148 6.73 -4.91 -7.23
CA LEU A 148 6.93 -6.24 -7.81
C LEU A 148 7.76 -6.28 -9.10
N LYS A 149 7.45 -5.43 -10.08
CA LYS A 149 8.19 -5.42 -11.36
C LYS A 149 9.68 -5.13 -11.16
N GLN A 150 10.02 -4.22 -10.25
CA GLN A 150 11.41 -3.89 -9.90
C GLN A 150 12.03 -5.02 -9.08
N ILE A 151 11.27 -5.63 -8.16
CA ILE A 151 11.75 -6.79 -7.40
C ILE A 151 12.06 -7.96 -8.35
N ILE A 152 11.15 -8.28 -9.28
CA ILE A 152 11.35 -9.31 -10.30
C ILE A 152 12.53 -8.95 -11.21
N SER A 153 12.70 -7.68 -11.61
CA SER A 153 13.86 -7.30 -12.44
C SER A 153 15.20 -7.44 -11.71
N ILE A 154 15.21 -7.22 -10.39
CA ILE A 154 16.40 -7.39 -9.55
C ILE A 154 16.72 -8.87 -9.38
N PHE A 155 15.76 -9.68 -8.93
CA PHE A 155 16.02 -11.04 -8.47
C PHE A 155 15.69 -12.13 -9.51
N GLY A 156 14.98 -11.83 -10.58
CA GLY A 156 14.59 -12.78 -11.62
C GLY A 156 15.66 -13.02 -12.68
N GLY A 157 15.55 -14.14 -13.40
CA GLY A 157 16.42 -14.46 -14.54
C GLY A 157 17.89 -14.75 -14.18
N LEU A 158 18.17 -15.07 -12.91
CA LEU A 158 19.48 -15.52 -12.46
C LEU A 158 19.71 -16.97 -12.90
N LYS A 159 20.96 -17.38 -13.14
CA LYS A 159 21.29 -18.76 -13.53
C LYS A 159 21.30 -19.70 -12.30
N ILE A 160 20.16 -19.79 -11.63
CA ILE A 160 19.97 -20.57 -10.41
C ILE A 160 18.91 -21.64 -10.68
N GLY A 161 19.33 -22.91 -10.63
CA GLY A 161 18.44 -24.07 -10.81
C GLY A 161 17.79 -24.59 -9.54
N ASP A 162 17.91 -23.87 -8.41
CA ASP A 162 17.29 -24.27 -7.14
C ASP A 162 15.77 -24.14 -7.21
N LYS A 163 15.06 -25.18 -6.82
CA LYS A 163 13.60 -25.22 -6.90
C LYS A 163 12.93 -24.10 -6.08
N ASN A 164 13.43 -23.78 -4.89
CA ASN A 164 12.80 -22.77 -4.04
C ASN A 164 12.95 -21.37 -4.65
N TYR A 165 14.07 -21.11 -5.32
CA TYR A 165 14.25 -19.87 -6.09
C TYR A 165 13.27 -19.78 -7.26
N LEU A 166 13.15 -20.85 -8.05
CA LEU A 166 12.23 -20.89 -9.19
C LEU A 166 10.78 -20.72 -8.74
N ASP A 167 10.36 -21.47 -7.71
CA ASP A 167 9.03 -21.35 -7.12
C ASP A 167 8.75 -19.92 -6.61
N TRP A 168 9.75 -19.26 -6.02
CA TRP A 168 9.62 -17.88 -5.55
C TRP A 168 9.46 -16.88 -6.70
N ILE A 169 10.29 -16.94 -7.73
CA ILE A 169 10.16 -16.08 -8.91
C ILE A 169 8.82 -16.32 -9.62
N ASP A 170 8.39 -17.57 -9.75
CA ASP A 170 7.09 -17.91 -10.32
C ASP A 170 5.94 -17.31 -9.50
N SER A 171 5.97 -17.41 -8.16
CA SER A 171 4.94 -16.78 -7.31
C SER A 171 4.93 -15.26 -7.42
N LEU A 172 6.10 -14.60 -7.56
CA LEU A 172 6.18 -13.16 -7.80
C LEU A 172 5.55 -12.80 -9.16
N ASN A 173 5.86 -13.54 -10.23
CA ASN A 173 5.27 -13.31 -11.55
C ASN A 173 3.75 -13.53 -11.54
N CYS A 174 3.28 -14.57 -10.85
CA CYS A 174 1.85 -14.85 -10.70
C CYS A 174 1.13 -13.72 -9.95
N GLU A 175 1.74 -13.13 -8.91
CA GLU A 175 1.14 -11.98 -8.21
C GLU A 175 1.06 -10.74 -9.10
N GLU A 176 2.07 -10.49 -9.94
CA GLU A 176 2.05 -9.37 -10.89
C GLU A 176 0.96 -9.55 -11.95
N ASP A 177 0.77 -10.77 -12.43
CA ASP A 177 -0.31 -11.14 -13.35
C ASP A 177 -1.67 -10.91 -12.68
N ARG A 178 -1.87 -11.39 -11.45
CA ARG A 178 -3.12 -11.20 -10.68
C ARG A 178 -3.43 -9.72 -10.48
N LYS A 179 -2.46 -8.90 -10.08
CA LYS A 179 -2.67 -7.45 -9.94
C LYS A 179 -3.07 -6.80 -11.27
N SER A 180 -2.45 -7.22 -12.36
CA SER A 180 -2.67 -6.63 -13.69
C SER A 180 -4.00 -7.06 -14.30
N ASN A 181 -4.45 -8.28 -14.04
CA ASN A 181 -5.57 -8.94 -14.73
C ASN A 181 -6.82 -9.16 -13.85
N VAL A 182 -6.90 -8.56 -12.65
CA VAL A 182 -8.03 -8.72 -11.73
C VAL A 182 -9.41 -8.50 -12.36
N LEU A 183 -9.56 -7.45 -13.17
CA LEU A 183 -10.86 -7.18 -13.83
C LEU A 183 -11.19 -8.21 -14.91
N ARG A 184 -10.16 -8.71 -15.62
CA ARG A 184 -10.34 -9.76 -16.62
C ARG A 184 -10.80 -11.06 -15.96
N TYR A 185 -10.16 -11.46 -14.87
CA TYR A 185 -10.52 -12.69 -14.15
C TYR A 185 -11.91 -12.59 -13.51
N ILE A 186 -12.26 -11.45 -12.93
CA ILE A 186 -13.62 -11.17 -12.47
C ILE A 186 -14.64 -11.25 -13.62
N GLY A 187 -14.33 -10.73 -14.81
CA GLY A 187 -15.22 -10.83 -15.95
C GLY A 187 -15.42 -12.27 -16.43
N GLN A 188 -14.36 -13.09 -16.38
CA GLN A 188 -14.40 -14.50 -16.78
C GLN A 188 -15.22 -15.38 -15.85
N SER A 189 -15.30 -15.04 -14.56
CA SER A 189 -16.06 -15.84 -13.59
C SER A 189 -17.58 -15.70 -13.74
N GLY A 190 -18.06 -14.73 -14.53
CA GLY A 190 -19.48 -14.36 -14.64
C GLY A 190 -20.09 -13.76 -13.36
N ASN A 191 -19.34 -13.77 -12.26
CA ASN A 191 -19.71 -13.23 -10.95
C ASN A 191 -18.42 -12.83 -10.19
N PRO A 192 -18.23 -11.54 -9.82
CA PRO A 192 -17.05 -11.07 -9.08
C PRO A 192 -16.86 -11.72 -7.72
N TRP A 193 -17.87 -12.42 -7.22
CA TRP A 193 -17.86 -13.10 -5.92
C TRP A 193 -17.83 -14.63 -6.05
N ASN A 194 -17.49 -15.16 -7.24
CA ASN A 194 -17.23 -16.59 -7.41
C ASN A 194 -15.93 -16.97 -6.69
N ILE A 195 -16.08 -17.35 -5.41
CA ILE A 195 -14.97 -17.67 -4.49
C ILE A 195 -14.08 -18.78 -5.05
N GLU A 196 -14.70 -19.85 -5.56
CA GLU A 196 -13.98 -21.03 -6.06
C GLU A 196 -13.09 -20.66 -7.23
N PHE A 197 -13.67 -20.02 -8.26
CA PHE A 197 -12.91 -19.56 -9.42
C PHE A 197 -11.78 -18.58 -9.04
N LEU A 198 -12.06 -17.63 -8.14
CA LEU A 198 -11.05 -16.65 -7.74
C LEU A 198 -9.91 -17.29 -6.95
N ARG A 199 -10.20 -18.29 -6.10
CA ARG A 199 -9.19 -19.09 -5.41
C ARG A 199 -8.37 -19.92 -6.39
N GLU A 200 -8.99 -20.52 -7.40
CA GLU A 200 -8.29 -21.23 -8.48
C GLU A 200 -7.35 -20.31 -9.28
N LYS A 201 -7.73 -19.04 -9.47
CA LYS A 201 -6.84 -18.01 -10.04
C LYS A 201 -5.79 -17.50 -9.06
N GLY A 202 -5.74 -18.01 -7.84
CA GLY A 202 -4.76 -17.67 -6.82
C GLY A 202 -5.05 -16.37 -6.06
N TYR A 203 -6.27 -15.83 -6.13
CA TYR A 203 -6.64 -14.68 -5.31
C TYR A 203 -6.86 -15.05 -3.85
N ARG A 204 -6.27 -14.24 -2.97
CA ARG A 204 -6.64 -14.20 -1.57
C ARG A 204 -7.86 -13.30 -1.40
N LEU A 205 -8.87 -13.80 -0.70
CA LEU A 205 -10.14 -13.12 -0.46
C LEU A 205 -10.22 -12.68 1.01
N TRP A 206 -10.84 -11.55 1.35
CA TRP A 206 -11.47 -10.54 0.49
C TRP A 206 -10.63 -9.26 0.37
N PHE A 207 -9.92 -8.88 1.43
CA PHE A 207 -9.13 -7.64 1.44
C PHE A 207 -8.16 -7.53 0.27
N PRO A 208 -7.36 -8.58 -0.05
CA PRO A 208 -6.38 -8.44 -1.11
C PRO A 208 -7.03 -8.24 -2.48
N LEU A 209 -8.12 -8.97 -2.75
CA LEU A 209 -8.91 -8.81 -3.96
C LEU A 209 -9.45 -7.38 -4.09
N TYR A 210 -10.08 -6.84 -3.04
CA TYR A 210 -10.62 -5.48 -3.06
C TYR A 210 -9.53 -4.44 -3.31
N TYR A 211 -8.32 -4.58 -2.76
CA TYR A 211 -7.24 -3.63 -3.05
C TYR A 211 -6.80 -3.65 -4.51
N TYR A 212 -6.80 -4.81 -5.17
CA TYR A 212 -6.55 -4.85 -6.61
C TYR A 212 -7.70 -4.27 -7.43
N ILE A 213 -8.96 -4.51 -7.03
CA ILE A 213 -10.13 -3.88 -7.66
C ILE A 213 -10.04 -2.35 -7.52
N TYR A 214 -9.82 -1.85 -6.30
CA TYR A 214 -9.65 -0.43 -6.02
C TYR A 214 -8.48 0.18 -6.79
N ASN A 215 -7.36 -0.52 -6.93
CA ASN A 215 -6.26 -0.04 -7.74
C ASN A 215 -6.71 0.18 -9.20
N LYS A 216 -7.48 -0.75 -9.76
CA LYS A 216 -8.01 -0.62 -11.13
C LYS A 216 -9.10 0.43 -11.26
N MET A 217 -9.92 0.63 -10.23
CA MET A 217 -10.84 1.76 -10.16
C MET A 217 -10.08 3.09 -10.10
N ARG A 218 -9.11 3.23 -9.20
CA ARG A 218 -8.25 4.41 -9.05
C ARG A 218 -7.59 4.81 -10.36
N GLU A 219 -7.02 3.84 -11.10
CA GLU A 219 -6.38 4.07 -12.41
C GLU A 219 -7.34 4.70 -13.44
N ARG A 220 -8.65 4.52 -13.28
CA ARG A 220 -9.71 5.06 -14.16
C ARG A 220 -10.39 6.33 -13.63
N SER A 221 -10.02 6.81 -12.44
CA SER A 221 -10.56 8.04 -11.84
C SER A 221 -9.85 9.27 -12.40
N LYS A 222 -10.58 10.39 -12.55
CA LYS A 222 -9.95 11.69 -12.80
C LYS A 222 -9.17 12.22 -11.58
N ARG A 223 -9.40 11.61 -10.41
CA ARG A 223 -8.72 11.87 -9.13
C ARG A 223 -7.75 10.76 -8.75
N SER A 224 -7.18 10.07 -9.74
CA SER A 224 -6.33 8.88 -9.52
C SER A 224 -5.21 9.09 -8.49
N ARG A 225 -4.60 10.28 -8.44
CA ARG A 225 -3.55 10.63 -7.48
C ARG A 225 -4.06 10.88 -6.05
N ALA A 226 -5.31 11.28 -5.90
CA ALA A 226 -5.92 11.58 -4.61
C ALA A 226 -6.47 10.32 -3.92
N TRP A 227 -6.83 9.29 -4.67
CA TRP A 227 -7.30 8.03 -4.10
C TRP A 227 -6.18 7.22 -3.45
N GLN A 228 -6.36 6.92 -2.18
CA GLN A 228 -5.42 6.20 -1.35
C GLN A 228 -6.02 4.91 -0.82
N ILE A 229 -5.30 3.81 -1.00
CA ILE A 229 -5.67 2.49 -0.50
C ILE A 229 -4.87 2.24 0.78
N TYR A 230 -5.56 1.91 1.87
CA TYR A 230 -4.91 1.59 3.14
C TYR A 230 -5.74 0.56 3.93
N SER A 231 -5.13 -0.02 4.96
CA SER A 231 -5.80 -0.99 5.82
C SER A 231 -6.83 -0.33 6.73
N GLY A 232 -8.12 -0.60 6.49
CA GLY A 232 -9.22 -0.21 7.37
C GLY A 232 -9.40 -1.12 8.58
N SER A 233 -8.40 -1.96 8.90
CA SER A 233 -8.39 -3.05 9.89
C SER A 233 -9.40 -4.17 9.63
N ASN A 234 -10.68 -3.81 9.48
CA ASN A 234 -11.80 -4.75 9.35
C ASN A 234 -12.50 -4.72 7.99
N ASN A 235 -12.26 -3.69 7.15
CA ASN A 235 -12.75 -3.64 5.77
C ASN A 235 -11.71 -3.08 4.80
N ALA A 236 -11.84 -3.43 3.51
CA ALA A 236 -10.99 -2.86 2.49
C ALA A 236 -11.43 -1.42 2.20
N VAL A 237 -10.52 -0.47 2.35
CA VAL A 237 -10.80 0.97 2.21
C VAL A 237 -9.98 1.60 1.09
N MET A 238 -10.63 2.44 0.29
CA MET A 238 -9.98 3.40 -0.60
C MET A 238 -10.54 4.79 -0.33
N ASN A 239 -9.73 5.66 0.27
CA ASN A 239 -10.12 7.00 0.71
C ASN A 239 -9.72 8.06 -0.30
N LEU A 240 -10.54 9.09 -0.47
CA LEU A 240 -10.17 10.26 -1.26
C LEU A 240 -9.34 11.21 -0.38
N TRP A 241 -8.02 11.08 -0.45
CA TRP A 241 -7.07 11.88 0.32
C TRP A 241 -6.73 13.22 -0.36
N SER A 242 -5.98 14.08 0.33
CA SER A 242 -5.75 15.49 0.02
C SER A 242 -4.30 15.92 -0.22
N ASP A 243 -3.38 15.05 -0.65
CA ASP A 243 -1.99 15.47 -0.90
C ASP A 243 -1.48 15.06 -2.28
N ASP A 244 -1.50 16.02 -3.21
CA ASP A 244 -0.66 16.03 -4.40
C ASP A 244 0.23 17.28 -4.49
N GLY A 245 0.53 17.88 -3.34
CA GLY A 245 1.60 18.89 -3.22
C GLY A 245 1.22 20.30 -3.66
N ASP A 246 -0.01 20.56 -4.15
CA ASP A 246 -0.44 21.93 -4.45
C ASP A 246 -1.92 22.25 -4.18
N THR A 247 -2.83 21.30 -3.93
CA THR A 247 -4.19 21.64 -3.47
C THR A 247 -4.82 20.60 -2.52
N LYS A 248 -5.21 21.04 -1.31
CA LYS A 248 -5.98 20.24 -0.32
C LYS A 248 -7.40 19.97 -0.85
N THR A 249 -7.72 18.76 -1.36
CA THR A 249 -9.02 18.57 -2.05
C THR A 249 -9.82 17.29 -1.76
N GLY A 250 -9.40 16.39 -0.87
CA GLY A 250 -10.20 15.22 -0.48
C GLY A 250 -11.01 15.37 0.82
N TRP A 251 -10.42 16.02 1.82
CA TRP A 251 -11.01 16.25 3.15
C TRP A 251 -11.37 17.74 3.29
N ILE A 252 -12.61 18.02 3.70
CA ILE A 252 -13.13 19.38 3.87
C ILE A 252 -13.10 19.74 5.35
N PRO A 253 -12.20 20.63 5.79
CA PRO A 253 -12.21 21.12 7.18
C PRO A 253 -13.45 21.98 7.43
N LYS A 254 -14.04 21.81 8.61
CA LYS A 254 -15.23 22.54 9.05
C LYS A 254 -15.20 22.79 10.55
N ASN A 255 -15.95 23.81 10.95
CA ASN A 255 -16.26 24.10 12.35
C ASN A 255 -17.78 24.25 12.48
N GLU A 256 -18.36 23.64 13.50
CA GLU A 256 -19.77 23.84 13.88
C GLU A 256 -19.80 24.07 15.39
N LYS A 257 -20.21 25.28 15.80
CA LYS A 257 -20.36 25.64 17.23
C LYS A 257 -19.10 25.39 18.06
N GLY A 258 -17.92 25.65 17.50
CA GLY A 258 -16.64 25.45 18.20
C GLY A 258 -16.10 24.02 18.15
N PHE A 259 -16.78 23.10 17.45
CA PHE A 259 -16.28 21.75 17.20
C PHE A 259 -15.70 21.64 15.78
N ASP A 260 -14.41 21.35 15.70
CA ASP A 260 -13.73 21.08 14.42
C ASP A 260 -13.99 19.65 13.96
N TYR A 261 -14.21 19.50 12.65
CA TYR A 261 -14.38 18.20 12.01
C TYR A 261 -13.97 18.25 10.54
N TYR A 262 -13.86 17.07 9.93
CA TYR A 262 -13.60 16.94 8.50
C TYR A 262 -14.68 16.13 7.83
N LEU A 263 -15.07 16.55 6.63
CA LEU A 263 -15.90 15.74 5.72
C LEU A 263 -15.00 15.07 4.69
N TYR A 264 -15.19 13.78 4.45
CA TYR A 264 -14.38 13.05 3.48
C TYR A 264 -15.15 11.89 2.85
N TRP A 265 -14.62 11.38 1.74
CA TRP A 265 -15.20 10.26 1.03
C TRP A 265 -14.31 9.02 1.08
N GLU A 266 -14.92 7.84 1.17
CA GLU A 266 -14.23 6.57 1.03
C GLU A 266 -15.08 5.55 0.28
N PHE A 267 -14.41 4.63 -0.40
CA PHE A 267 -14.97 3.31 -0.68
C PHE A 267 -14.68 2.38 0.49
N ASN A 268 -15.71 1.63 0.89
CA ASN A 268 -15.66 0.58 1.89
C ASN A 268 -16.39 -0.64 1.32
N ASN A 269 -15.61 -1.64 0.92
CA ASN A 269 -16.04 -2.69 0.01
C ASN A 269 -16.77 -2.12 -1.24
N GLU A 270 -18.04 -2.48 -1.46
CA GLU A 270 -18.83 -1.98 -2.61
C GLU A 270 -19.48 -0.61 -2.38
N ASP A 271 -19.36 -0.05 -1.19
CA ASP A 271 -20.06 1.17 -0.80
C ASP A 271 -19.17 2.39 -0.92
N PHE A 272 -19.70 3.43 -1.57
CA PHE A 272 -19.11 4.76 -1.53
C PHE A 272 -19.80 5.61 -0.46
N ILE A 273 -19.03 6.14 0.48
CA ILE A 273 -19.55 6.70 1.73
C ILE A 273 -18.98 8.10 1.95
N LEU A 274 -19.85 9.06 2.23
CA LEU A 274 -19.49 10.34 2.83
C LEU A 274 -19.46 10.20 4.35
N LYS A 275 -18.33 10.59 4.96
CA LYS A 275 -18.06 10.46 6.38
C LYS A 275 -17.69 11.80 7.02
N ILE A 276 -17.86 11.84 8.34
CA ILE A 276 -17.34 12.87 9.25
C ILE A 276 -16.20 12.27 10.06
N ALA A 277 -15.03 12.90 10.10
CA ALA A 277 -14.00 12.67 11.12
C ALA A 277 -14.14 13.75 12.20
N LEU A 278 -14.37 13.36 13.44
CA LEU A 278 -14.49 14.25 14.59
C LEU A 278 -13.14 14.40 15.30
N ASP A 279 -12.89 15.58 15.88
CA ASP A 279 -11.77 15.75 16.81
C ASP A 279 -11.95 14.84 18.03
N ASN A 280 -10.90 14.08 18.35
CA ASN A 280 -10.88 13.17 19.49
C ASN A 280 -10.69 13.91 20.83
N LYS A 281 -10.14 15.13 20.80
CA LYS A 281 -9.92 15.96 22.01
C LYS A 281 -11.14 16.78 22.38
N ASN A 282 -11.84 17.36 21.39
CA ASN A 282 -13.07 18.10 21.59
C ASN A 282 -14.24 17.42 20.88
N LYS A 283 -14.83 16.40 21.51
CA LYS A 283 -15.89 15.60 20.88
C LYS A 283 -17.18 16.39 20.77
N MET A 284 -17.70 16.47 19.54
CA MET A 284 -19.00 17.09 19.24
C MET A 284 -20.15 16.37 19.95
N ASP A 285 -21.07 17.14 20.52
CA ASP A 285 -22.28 16.61 21.14
C ASP A 285 -23.15 15.83 20.16
N LYS A 286 -23.78 14.75 20.64
CA LYS A 286 -24.65 13.88 19.83
C LYS A 286 -25.80 14.65 19.14
N SER A 287 -26.38 15.63 19.83
CA SER A 287 -27.47 16.45 19.29
C SER A 287 -26.98 17.34 18.13
N ILE A 288 -25.81 17.96 18.29
CA ILE A 288 -25.16 18.77 17.24
C ILE A 288 -24.79 17.88 16.05
N LEU A 289 -24.19 16.73 16.31
CA LEU A 289 -23.85 15.76 15.26
C LEU A 289 -25.09 15.29 14.49
N ASN A 290 -26.18 14.95 15.19
CA ASN A 290 -27.42 14.53 14.54
C ASN A 290 -28.01 15.63 13.65
N ASN A 291 -27.99 16.88 14.11
CA ASN A 291 -28.43 18.02 13.29
C ASN A 291 -27.53 18.21 12.06
N LEU A 292 -26.21 18.16 12.24
CA LEU A 292 -25.24 18.23 11.14
C LEU A 292 -25.47 17.12 10.11
N ARG A 293 -25.71 15.88 10.57
CA ARG A 293 -26.05 14.74 9.69
C ARG A 293 -27.28 15.04 8.84
N GLN A 294 -28.35 15.61 9.42
CA GLN A 294 -29.55 15.95 8.65
C GLN A 294 -29.27 17.01 7.58
N LYS A 295 -28.49 18.04 7.90
CA LYS A 295 -28.07 19.05 6.91
C LYS A 295 -27.31 18.42 5.74
N ILE A 296 -26.34 17.55 6.03
CA ILE A 296 -25.54 16.84 5.02
C ILE A 296 -26.41 15.87 4.19
N ILE A 297 -27.29 15.11 4.83
CA ILE A 297 -28.21 14.19 4.15
C ILE A 297 -29.12 14.97 3.19
N ALA A 298 -29.63 16.14 3.58
CA ALA A 298 -30.44 16.98 2.70
C ALA A 298 -29.67 17.41 1.44
N ILE A 299 -28.41 17.83 1.58
CA ILE A 299 -27.53 18.16 0.44
C ILE A 299 -27.35 16.93 -0.46
N CYS A 300 -27.09 15.76 0.10
CA CYS A 300 -26.86 14.54 -0.67
C CYS A 300 -28.12 14.07 -1.40
N LYS A 301 -29.31 14.16 -0.78
CA LYS A 301 -30.60 13.78 -1.37
C LYS A 301 -30.95 14.63 -2.59
N ASN A 302 -30.56 15.90 -2.60
CA ASN A 302 -30.81 16.79 -3.74
C ASN A 302 -30.07 16.35 -5.01
N VAL A 303 -29.10 15.43 -4.90
CA VAL A 303 -28.41 14.81 -6.04
C VAL A 303 -29.17 13.55 -6.48
N ASN A 304 -30.41 13.73 -6.94
CA ASN A 304 -31.38 12.63 -7.18
C ASN A 304 -30.94 11.58 -8.22
N ASN A 305 -29.98 11.87 -9.10
CA ASN A 305 -29.67 11.00 -10.23
C ASN A 305 -28.77 9.79 -9.90
N TYR A 306 -28.21 9.70 -8.69
CA TYR A 306 -27.25 8.64 -8.35
C TYR A 306 -27.69 7.73 -7.19
N GLY A 307 -28.93 7.89 -6.72
CA GLY A 307 -29.45 7.13 -5.57
C GLY A 307 -28.66 7.40 -4.28
N GLY A 308 -28.80 6.49 -3.32
CA GLY A 308 -28.09 6.55 -2.03
C GLY A 308 -29.02 6.85 -0.85
N ASN A 309 -28.53 6.62 0.36
CA ASN A 309 -29.32 6.69 1.58
C ASN A 309 -28.51 7.25 2.75
N GLY A 310 -29.22 7.91 3.67
CA GLY A 310 -28.66 8.25 4.98
C GLY A 310 -28.34 6.97 5.77
N THR A 311 -27.22 6.99 6.48
CA THR A 311 -26.79 5.86 7.32
C THR A 311 -27.41 5.94 8.71
N GLN A 312 -27.28 4.85 9.49
CA GLN A 312 -27.67 4.84 10.90
C GLN A 312 -26.91 5.90 11.72
N ASN A 313 -27.60 6.50 12.70
CA ASN A 313 -27.01 7.47 13.62
C ASN A 313 -26.09 6.76 14.63
N ARG A 314 -24.84 6.52 14.23
CA ARG A 314 -23.79 6.01 15.10
C ARG A 314 -22.92 7.15 15.61
N TYR A 315 -22.38 6.96 16.81
CA TYR A 315 -21.46 7.90 17.44
C TYR A 315 -20.07 7.26 17.54
N GLY A 316 -19.04 8.02 17.21
CA GLY A 316 -17.65 7.57 17.16
C GLY A 316 -16.78 8.62 16.47
N ASP A 317 -15.49 8.34 16.35
CA ASP A 317 -14.54 9.34 15.80
C ASP A 317 -14.65 9.44 14.27
N TYR A 318 -15.09 8.37 13.61
CA TYR A 318 -15.37 8.34 12.17
C TYR A 318 -16.80 7.89 11.91
N VAL A 319 -17.63 8.82 11.46
CA VAL A 319 -19.08 8.64 11.35
C VAL A 319 -19.49 8.62 9.89
N SER A 320 -20.02 7.49 9.44
CA SER A 320 -20.65 7.40 8.11
C SER A 320 -21.94 8.21 8.10
N VAL A 321 -22.19 9.04 7.10
CA VAL A 321 -23.38 9.92 7.02
C VAL A 321 -24.31 9.55 5.89
N TYR A 322 -23.76 9.38 4.68
CA TYR A 322 -24.52 9.06 3.48
C TYR A 322 -23.76 8.03 2.65
N LYS A 323 -24.48 7.08 2.07
CA LYS A 323 -23.90 5.93 1.38
C LYS A 323 -24.56 5.73 0.01
N TRP A 324 -23.74 5.52 -1.00
CA TRP A 324 -24.10 5.07 -2.34
C TRP A 324 -23.59 3.63 -2.50
N SER A 325 -24.50 2.67 -2.56
CA SER A 325 -24.14 1.27 -2.81
C SER A 325 -23.99 1.04 -4.30
N PHE A 326 -22.85 0.50 -4.68
CA PHE A 326 -22.65 -0.05 -6.02
C PHE A 326 -22.87 -1.55 -5.98
N ASN A 327 -23.36 -2.12 -7.07
CA ASN A 327 -23.39 -3.56 -7.27
C ASN A 327 -22.22 -3.89 -8.20
N PHE A 328 -21.14 -4.41 -7.64
CA PHE A 328 -19.94 -4.75 -8.41
C PHE A 328 -20.18 -5.94 -9.37
N GLN A 329 -21.26 -6.72 -9.19
CA GLN A 329 -21.63 -7.80 -10.12
C GLN A 329 -22.18 -7.28 -11.44
N ASN A 330 -22.93 -6.18 -11.39
CA ASN A 330 -23.75 -5.73 -12.52
C ASN A 330 -23.28 -4.39 -13.11
N ARG A 331 -22.16 -3.84 -12.65
CA ARG A 331 -21.63 -2.55 -13.12
C ARG A 331 -20.15 -2.61 -13.42
N ASP A 332 -19.73 -1.97 -14.50
CA ASP A 332 -18.31 -1.78 -14.80
C ASP A 332 -17.64 -0.94 -13.70
N PHE A 333 -16.48 -1.40 -13.23
CA PHE A 333 -15.68 -0.72 -12.21
C PHE A 333 -15.23 0.69 -12.64
N GLY A 334 -15.03 0.91 -13.94
CA GLY A 334 -14.76 2.24 -14.48
C GLY A 334 -15.97 3.17 -14.39
N ASP A 335 -17.17 2.66 -14.67
CA ASP A 335 -18.41 3.43 -14.49
C ASP A 335 -18.69 3.74 -13.02
N ILE A 336 -18.40 2.80 -12.12
CA ILE A 336 -18.55 3.01 -10.67
C ILE A 336 -17.69 4.20 -10.22
N ILE A 337 -16.39 4.19 -10.53
CA ILE A 337 -15.49 5.26 -10.08
C ILE A 337 -15.79 6.61 -10.76
N ARG A 338 -16.19 6.60 -12.04
CA ARG A 338 -16.67 7.82 -12.73
C ARG A 338 -17.95 8.36 -12.10
N THR A 339 -18.84 7.48 -11.63
CA THR A 339 -20.05 7.89 -10.91
C THR A 339 -19.68 8.53 -9.57
N ALA A 340 -18.78 7.90 -8.80
CA ALA A 340 -18.28 8.49 -7.56
C ALA A 340 -17.61 9.84 -7.79
N ASP A 341 -16.81 9.99 -8.85
CA ASP A 341 -16.19 11.26 -9.21
C ASP A 341 -17.21 12.37 -9.48
N LYS A 342 -18.32 12.05 -10.18
CA LYS A 342 -19.43 12.98 -10.44
C LYS A 342 -20.19 13.33 -9.16
N ILE A 343 -20.43 12.35 -8.28
CA ILE A 343 -21.06 12.59 -6.97
C ILE A 343 -20.22 13.59 -6.17
N VAL A 344 -18.90 13.41 -6.12
CA VAL A 344 -17.99 14.34 -5.44
C VAL A 344 -18.04 15.72 -6.07
N ASP A 345 -18.02 15.85 -7.41
CA ASP A 345 -18.11 17.14 -8.10
C ASP A 345 -19.36 17.95 -7.73
N ILE A 346 -20.49 17.28 -7.54
CA ILE A 346 -21.77 17.93 -7.25
C ILE A 346 -21.89 18.29 -5.77
N ILE A 347 -21.47 17.38 -4.88
CA ILE A 347 -21.70 17.51 -3.45
C ILE A 347 -20.62 18.37 -2.78
N LYS A 348 -19.34 18.20 -3.17
CA LYS A 348 -18.22 18.90 -2.51
C LYS A 348 -18.38 20.41 -2.48
N PRO A 349 -18.72 21.12 -3.58
CA PRO A 349 -18.90 22.57 -3.56
C PRO A 349 -20.04 23.03 -2.66
N GLN A 350 -21.07 22.20 -2.47
CA GLN A 350 -22.19 22.50 -1.56
C GLN A 350 -21.77 22.32 -0.11
N LEU A 351 -21.00 21.26 0.19
CA LEU A 351 -20.46 21.01 1.51
C LEU A 351 -19.40 22.03 1.91
N GLU A 352 -18.68 22.65 0.99
CA GLU A 352 -17.69 23.70 1.28
C GLU A 352 -18.33 25.00 1.80
N LYS A 353 -19.62 25.24 1.52
CA LYS A 353 -20.36 26.39 2.04
C LYS A 353 -20.62 26.27 3.57
N PRO A 354 -20.74 27.39 4.30
CA PRO A 354 -21.18 27.37 5.70
C PRO A 354 -22.57 26.71 5.86
N PHE A 355 -22.81 26.06 7.00
CA PHE A 355 -24.05 25.33 7.31
C PHE A 355 -25.09 26.13 8.07
#